data_AF-A0AAE3ME34-F1
#
_entry.id   AF-A0AAE3ME34-F1
#
_cell.length_a   1.000
_cell.length_b   1.000
_cell.length_c   1.000
_cell.angle_alpha   90.00
_cell.angle_beta   90.00
_cell.angle_gamma   90.00
#
_symmetry.space_group_name_H-M   'P 1'
#
loop_
_entity.id
_entity.type
_entity.pdbx_description
1 polymer ?
#
loop_
_entity_poly.entity_id
_entity_poly.type
_entity_poly.pdbx_seq_one_letter_code
_entity_poly.pdbx_strand_id
1 'polypeptide(L)'
;MSKVDFSFNISLDDSEFIQVGDNIYTTQESIHREQPAIHFIGSRCLDILKHFEGRLTTKIINDWLLLIKAMDQTTSSRNKWDNYKIIEELINGQDHSVSWYVNNCAVA
;
A
#
# COMPACT_ATOMS: atom_id res chain seq x y z
N MET A 1 -14.21 29.96 26.24
CA MET A 1 -13.25 29.54 25.21
C MET A 1 -13.97 29.59 23.87
N SER A 2 -13.55 30.45 22.95
CA SER A 2 -14.04 30.45 21.57
C SER A 2 -13.34 29.35 20.79
N LYS A 3 -14.11 28.52 20.08
CA LYS A 3 -13.59 27.51 19.17
C LYS A 3 -13.60 28.11 17.77
N VAL A 4 -12.47 28.08 17.09
CA VAL A 4 -12.34 28.52 15.69
C VAL A 4 -11.95 27.28 14.90
N ASP A 5 -12.80 26.88 13.97
CA ASP A 5 -12.55 25.74 13.10
C ASP A 5 -11.95 26.28 11.78
N PHE A 6 -10.81 25.71 11.37
CA PHE A 6 -10.14 26.03 10.11
C PHE A 6 -10.43 24.94 9.07
N SER A 7 -10.54 25.33 7.81
CA SER A 7 -10.66 24.43 6.67
C SER A 7 -9.56 24.74 5.67
N PHE A 8 -8.78 23.73 5.29
CA PHE A 8 -7.69 23.83 4.33
C PHE A 8 -8.05 23.04 3.06
N ASN A 9 -7.66 23.57 1.91
CA ASN A 9 -7.73 22.86 0.64
C ASN A 9 -6.29 22.47 0.25
N ILE A 10 -6.04 21.18 0.12
CA ILE A 10 -4.76 20.65 -0.34
C ILE A 10 -4.97 20.19 -1.78
N SER A 11 -4.11 20.66 -2.69
CA SER A 11 -4.03 20.15 -4.06
C SER A 11 -2.81 19.24 -4.13
N LEU A 12 -3.03 17.99 -4.52
CA LEU A 12 -1.97 17.02 -4.75
C LEU A 12 -1.89 16.75 -6.25
N ASP A 13 -0.67 16.56 -6.76
CA ASP A 13 -0.50 16.05 -8.12
C ASP A 13 -0.91 14.57 -8.16
N ASP A 14 -1.50 14.11 -9.27
CA ASP A 14 -1.94 12.72 -9.42
C ASP A 14 -0.79 11.71 -9.24
N SER A 15 0.47 12.12 -9.39
CA SER A 15 1.64 11.29 -9.11
C SER A 15 2.00 11.17 -7.62
N GLU A 16 1.45 12.03 -6.75
CA GLU A 16 1.84 12.15 -5.35
C GLU A 16 0.92 11.43 -4.37
N PHE A 17 -0.21 10.89 -4.86
CA PHE A 17 -1.16 10.15 -4.03
C PHE A 17 -1.91 9.09 -4.83
N ILE A 18 -2.42 8.08 -4.13
CA ILE A 18 -3.40 7.15 -4.67
C ILE A 18 -4.60 7.07 -3.74
N GLN A 19 -5.81 7.05 -4.33
CA GLN A 19 -7.04 6.79 -3.60
C GLN A 19 -7.48 5.34 -3.80
N VAL A 20 -7.75 4.63 -2.69
CA VAL A 20 -8.27 3.26 -2.69
C VAL A 20 -9.47 3.20 -1.74
N GLY A 21 -10.67 3.22 -2.33
CA GLY A 21 -11.91 3.41 -1.59
C GLY A 21 -11.91 4.78 -0.89
N ASP A 22 -12.16 4.78 0.41
CA ASP A 22 -12.16 5.99 1.24
C ASP A 22 -10.76 6.38 1.76
N ASN A 23 -9.74 5.57 1.47
CA ASN A 23 -8.38 5.80 1.95
C ASN A 23 -7.54 6.50 0.89
N ILE A 24 -6.83 7.54 1.30
CA ILE A 24 -5.83 8.22 0.47
C ILE A 24 -4.46 7.87 1.01
N TYR A 25 -3.53 7.49 0.13
CA TYR A 25 -2.15 7.21 0.47
C TYR A 25 -1.24 8.20 -0.24
N THR A 26 -0.25 8.74 0.46
CA THR A 26 0.69 9.74 -0.09
C THR A 26 2.08 9.56 0.49
N THR A 27 3.08 10.08 -0.22
CA THR A 27 4.46 10.20 0.26
C THR A 27 4.72 11.51 1.02
N GLN A 28 3.72 12.36 1.22
CA GLN A 28 3.86 13.61 1.95
C GLN A 28 3.57 13.44 3.44
N GLU A 29 4.62 13.38 4.27
CA GLU A 29 4.47 13.21 5.72
C GLU A 29 3.75 14.39 6.39
N SER A 30 3.95 15.61 5.89
CA SER A 30 3.29 16.82 6.39
C SER A 30 1.77 16.70 6.35
N ILE A 31 1.23 16.18 5.26
CA ILE A 31 -0.21 15.98 5.07
C ILE A 31 -0.76 14.98 6.08
N HIS A 32 -0.05 13.87 6.31
CA HIS A 32 -0.45 12.88 7.31
C HIS A 32 -0.50 13.47 8.73
N ARG A 33 0.46 14.34 9.09
CA ARG A 33 0.48 15.00 10.40
C ARG A 33 -0.71 15.94 10.62
N GLU A 34 -1.14 16.63 9.57
CA GLU A 34 -2.28 17.53 9.62
C GLU A 34 -3.63 16.80 9.52
N GLN A 35 -3.67 15.74 8.72
CA GLN A 35 -4.87 14.93 8.47
C GLN A 35 -4.54 13.44 8.59
N PRO A 36 -4.64 12.84 9.79
CA PRO A 36 -4.31 11.42 10.02
C PRO A 36 -5.14 10.41 9.23
N ALA A 37 -6.26 10.84 8.64
CA ALA A 37 -7.07 10.03 7.73
C ALA A 37 -6.36 9.76 6.38
N ILE A 38 -5.35 10.56 6.03
CA ILE A 38 -4.49 10.36 4.85
C ILE A 38 -3.27 9.56 5.31
N HIS A 39 -3.01 8.42 4.68
CA HIS A 39 -1.95 7.48 5.07
C HIS A 39 -0.62 7.85 4.44
N PHE A 40 0.41 8.02 5.27
CA PHE A 40 1.78 8.20 4.79
C PHE A 40 2.41 6.86 4.40
N ILE A 41 2.96 6.76 3.19
CA ILE A 41 3.67 5.59 2.66
C ILE A 41 4.98 5.98 1.98
N GLY A 42 5.90 5.02 1.87
CA GLY A 42 7.14 5.21 1.12
C GLY A 42 6.91 5.27 -0.40
N SER A 43 7.78 5.98 -1.13
CA SER A 43 7.67 6.19 -2.58
C SER A 43 7.55 4.89 -3.37
N ARG A 44 8.38 3.90 -3.06
CA ARG A 44 8.31 2.59 -3.71
C ARG A 44 6.95 1.90 -3.52
N CYS A 45 6.32 2.07 -2.36
CA CYS A 45 4.98 1.53 -2.10
C CYS A 45 3.94 2.29 -2.94
N LEU A 46 4.06 3.61 -3.03
CA LEU A 46 3.18 4.43 -3.87
C LEU A 46 3.28 4.02 -5.34
N ASP A 47 4.49 3.85 -5.88
CA ASP A 47 4.71 3.43 -7.27
C ASP A 47 4.04 2.08 -7.57
N ILE A 48 4.17 1.12 -6.65
CA ILE A 48 3.53 -0.20 -6.76
C ILE A 48 2.01 -0.06 -6.74
N LEU A 49 1.45 0.69 -5.79
CA LEU A 49 0.01 0.85 -5.69
C LEU A 49 -0.56 1.57 -6.93
N LYS A 50 0.14 2.60 -7.42
CA LYS A 50 -0.23 3.34 -8.63
C LYS A 50 -0.30 2.45 -9.86
N HIS A 51 0.56 1.45 -9.97
CA HIS A 51 0.49 0.47 -11.05
C HIS A 51 -0.86 -0.28 -11.11
N PHE A 52 -1.53 -0.44 -9.97
CA PHE A 52 -2.82 -1.13 -9.86
C PHE A 52 -4.00 -0.18 -9.59
N GLU A 53 -3.84 1.11 -9.85
CA GLU A 53 -4.87 2.11 -9.63
C GLU A 53 -6.19 1.72 -10.33
N GLY A 54 -7.31 1.85 -9.60
CA GLY A 54 -8.64 1.41 -10.06
C GLY A 54 -8.95 -0.08 -9.89
N ARG A 55 -7.95 -0.93 -9.59
CA ARG A 55 -8.15 -2.38 -9.31
C ARG A 55 -7.97 -2.74 -7.83
N LEU A 56 -7.40 -1.83 -7.05
CA LEU A 56 -7.15 -2.03 -5.63
C LEU A 56 -8.41 -1.87 -4.79
N THR A 57 -8.47 -2.64 -3.71
CA THR A 57 -9.39 -2.44 -2.60
C THR A 57 -8.59 -2.40 -1.30
N THR A 58 -9.15 -1.82 -0.24
CA THR A 58 -8.50 -1.80 1.08
C THR A 58 -8.19 -3.22 1.58
N LYS A 59 -9.03 -4.21 1.23
CA LYS A 59 -8.77 -5.62 1.52
C LYS A 59 -7.48 -6.11 0.84
N ILE A 60 -7.30 -5.83 -0.45
CA ILE A 60 -6.11 -6.25 -1.21
C ILE A 60 -4.84 -5.65 -0.62
N ILE A 61 -4.86 -4.37 -0.24
CA ILE A 61 -3.71 -3.71 0.40
C ILE A 61 -3.37 -4.39 1.73
N ASN A 62 -4.38 -4.65 2.56
CA ASN A 62 -4.17 -5.30 3.86
C ASN A 62 -3.64 -6.73 3.70
N ASP A 63 -4.20 -7.50 2.77
CA ASP A 63 -3.77 -8.86 2.48
C ASP A 63 -2.31 -8.88 1.97
N TRP A 64 -1.96 -7.94 1.09
CA TRP A 64 -0.59 -7.78 0.60
C TRP A 64 0.42 -7.48 1.72
N LEU A 65 0.12 -6.50 2.58
CA LEU A 65 1.00 -6.14 3.71
C LEU A 65 1.16 -7.30 4.71
N LEU A 66 0.06 -8.01 5.00
CA LEU A 66 0.08 -9.17 5.89
C LEU A 66 0.92 -10.31 5.28
N LEU A 67 0.78 -10.54 3.98
CA LEU A 67 1.48 -11.60 3.26
C LEU A 67 2.98 -11.34 3.18
N ILE A 68 3.42 -10.10 2.88
CA ILE A 68 4.85 -9.73 2.95
C ILE A 68 5.40 -10.06 4.34
N LYS A 69 4.69 -9.64 5.40
CA LYS A 69 5.13 -9.88 6.78
C LYS A 69 5.24 -11.37 7.10
N ALA A 70 4.28 -12.18 6.65
CA ALA A 70 4.34 -13.63 6.83
C ALA A 70 5.51 -14.26 6.08
N MET A 71 5.74 -13.84 4.83
CA MET A 71 6.85 -14.32 4.01
C MET A 71 8.22 -13.96 4.60
N ASP A 72 8.38 -12.73 5.10
CA ASP A 72 9.57 -12.25 5.80
C ASP A 72 9.84 -13.00 7.10
N GLN A 73 8.81 -13.52 7.77
CA GLN A 73 8.97 -14.37 8.96
C GLN A 73 9.36 -15.80 8.62
N THR A 74 8.89 -16.32 7.49
CA THR A 74 9.21 -17.70 7.04
C THR A 74 10.60 -17.83 6.41
N THR A 75 11.22 -16.71 6.03
CA THR A 75 12.50 -16.70 5.31
C THR A 75 13.48 -15.68 5.90
N SER A 76 14.72 -15.64 5.40
CA SER A 76 15.67 -14.62 5.85
C SER A 76 15.21 -13.23 5.42
N SER A 77 15.31 -12.23 6.30
CA SER A 77 14.93 -10.83 6.07
C SER A 77 15.68 -10.10 4.92
N ARG A 78 16.50 -10.80 4.14
CA ARG A 78 17.21 -10.27 2.96
C ARG A 78 16.48 -10.53 1.64
N ASN A 79 15.38 -11.28 1.68
CA ASN A 79 14.64 -11.60 0.46
C ASN A 79 13.96 -10.36 -0.10
N LYS A 80 14.01 -10.21 -1.42
CA LYS A 80 13.23 -9.22 -2.16
C LYS A 80 12.03 -9.92 -2.78
N TRP A 81 10.85 -9.34 -2.60
CA TRP A 81 9.61 -9.89 -3.14
C TRP A 81 9.14 -9.12 -4.36
N ASP A 82 8.59 -9.86 -5.33
CA ASP A 82 7.91 -9.32 -6.49
C ASP A 82 6.50 -8.88 -6.10
N ASN A 83 6.41 -7.64 -5.61
CA ASN A 83 5.15 -7.06 -5.17
C ASN A 83 4.12 -6.92 -6.29
N TYR A 84 4.56 -6.75 -7.54
CA TYR A 84 3.65 -6.67 -8.68
C TYR A 84 2.94 -8.01 -8.88
N LYS A 85 3.70 -9.10 -8.89
CA LYS A 85 3.12 -10.44 -9.00
C LYS A 85 2.20 -10.76 -7.83
N ILE A 86 2.62 -10.45 -6.59
CA ILE A 86 1.80 -10.73 -5.41
C ILE A 86 0.45 -10.01 -5.47
N ILE A 87 0.46 -8.70 -5.76
CA ILE A 87 -0.78 -7.92 -5.84
C ILE A 87 -1.67 -8.40 -6.99
N GLU A 88 -1.07 -8.77 -8.13
CA GLU A 88 -1.83 -9.31 -9.27
C GLU A 88 -2.54 -10.62 -8.90
N GLU A 89 -1.88 -11.56 -8.21
CA GLU A 89 -2.50 -12.80 -7.71
C GLU A 89 -3.65 -12.51 -6.72
N LEU A 90 -3.46 -11.53 -5.83
CA LEU A 90 -4.48 -11.09 -4.87
C LEU A 90 -5.69 -10.45 -5.56
N ILE A 91 -5.47 -9.63 -6.59
CA ILE A 91 -6.56 -9.04 -7.40
C ILE A 91 -7.33 -10.13 -8.13
N ASN A 92 -6.62 -11.14 -8.66
CA ASN A 92 -7.23 -12.26 -9.38
C ASN A 92 -7.95 -13.26 -8.46
N GLY A 93 -7.96 -13.03 -7.15
CA GLY A 93 -8.68 -13.84 -6.17
C GLY A 93 -8.11 -15.26 -6.03
N GLN A 94 -6.84 -15.46 -6.36
CA GLN A 94 -6.19 -16.76 -6.23
C GLN A 94 -5.82 -17.01 -4.77
N ASP A 95 -6.29 -18.13 -4.22
CA ASP A 95 -5.98 -18.55 -2.85
C ASP A 95 -4.71 -19.41 -2.86
N HIS A 96 -3.59 -18.80 -2.45
CA HIS A 96 -2.29 -19.45 -2.39
C HIS A 96 -1.77 -19.47 -0.95
N SER A 97 -1.07 -20.54 -0.58
CA SER A 97 -0.39 -20.60 0.70
C SER A 97 0.82 -19.65 0.74
N VAL A 98 1.23 -19.23 1.94
CA VAL A 98 2.44 -18.40 2.13
C VAL A 98 3.67 -19.04 1.48
N SER A 99 3.83 -20.36 1.59
CA SER A 99 4.93 -21.11 0.97
C SER A 99 4.92 -21.03 -0.56
N TRP A 100 3.74 -20.97 -1.18
CA TRP A 100 3.65 -20.77 -2.62
C TRP A 100 4.21 -19.39 -3.01
N TYR A 101 3.83 -18.32 -2.30
CA TYR A 101 4.37 -16.98 -2.57
C TYR A 101 5.88 -16.90 -2.35
N VAL A 102 6.40 -17.52 -1.29
CA VAL A 102 7.86 -17.60 -1.04
C VAL A 102 8.59 -18.21 -2.24
N ASN A 103 8.06 -19.27 -2.82
CA ASN A 103 8.70 -19.98 -3.93
C ASN A 103 8.49 -19.31 -5.29
N ASN A 104 7.41 -18.56 -5.47
CA ASN A 104 6.99 -18.04 -6.78
C ASN A 104 7.15 -16.52 -6.95
N CYS A 105 7.36 -15.79 -5.85
CA CYS A 105 7.45 -14.31 -5.85
C CYS A 105 8.77 -13.81 -5.28
N ALA A 106 9.77 -14.69 -5.06
CA ALA A 106 11.12 -14.25 -4.74
C ALA A 106 11.80 -13.63 -5.97
N VAL A 107 12.45 -12.49 -5.78
CA VAL A 107 13.31 -11.85 -6.79
C VAL A 107 14.76 -12.20 -6.47
N ALA A 108 15.50 -12.65 -7.50
CA ALA A 108 16.92 -12.98 -7.40
C ALA A 108 17.81 -11.77 -7.08
#